data_AF-A0A930WJ04-F1
#
_entry.id   AF-A0A930WJ04-F1
#
_cell.length_a   1.000
_cell.length_b   1.000
_cell.length_c   1.000
_cell.angle_alpha   90.00
_cell.angle_beta   90.00
_cell.angle_gamma   90.00
#
_symmetry.space_group_name_H-M   'P 1'
#
loop_
_entity.id
_entity.type
_entity.pdbx_description
1 polymer ?
#
loop_
_entity_poly.entity_id
_entity_poly.type
_entity_poly.pdbx_seq_one_letter_code
_entity_poly.pdbx_strand_id
1 'polypeptide(L)'
;TTSSVSKRLENITFDTASGQGSYVYTPAVEPPDSQTQTEFTTAITGDEVHDAPYVNTGVRKADGRYIFTKDSTITTGKDLISAGAWMSDISAAISSANNGKTLDIDLSGKNLAVNTKTDVSTTGISSIGKNSKVNIKNAGAISIDAESAAGGQTAALFVNGGGAIHIQNGGSNLEDKVLKVRSNGTAKTNVAVIKSMNGVNGVEANITIDGLVDVLADGNDAANGKGANEAVSAVASKIDIGGGSIRAINGAWAAIRAYGEFVTQNYGTVNFNVTKGADGLANGAGTNRAVVEGDIVTNGGMGTKGRVSVGLATADSHWIGNYADTHGYGVTQGQLSAVNLFMKNGSYWKGFANGSMKVE
;
A
#
# COMPACT_ATOMS: atom_id res chain seq x y z
N THR A 1 11.85 21.77 -32.96
CA THR A 1 11.40 21.77 -31.55
C THR A 1 10.00 22.30 -31.52
N THR A 2 9.02 21.42 -31.30
CA THR A 2 7.60 21.82 -31.32
C THR A 2 7.20 22.09 -29.88
N SER A 3 7.20 23.36 -29.47
CA SER A 3 6.65 23.80 -28.19
C SER A 3 5.15 23.50 -28.17
N SER A 4 4.68 22.69 -27.23
CA SER A 4 3.25 22.47 -27.03
C SER A 4 2.60 23.76 -26.52
N VAL A 5 1.64 24.30 -27.26
CA VAL A 5 0.91 25.51 -26.87
C VAL A 5 -0.16 25.13 -25.85
N SER A 6 0.06 25.40 -24.56
CA SER A 6 -0.99 25.26 -23.53
C SER A 6 -1.95 26.45 -23.62
N LYS A 7 -3.27 26.20 -23.57
CA LYS A 7 -4.27 27.27 -23.47
C LYS A 7 -4.20 27.89 -22.07
N ARG A 8 -4.08 29.23 -21.98
CA ARG A 8 -4.05 29.96 -20.70
C ARG A 8 -5.35 30.77 -20.51
N LEU A 9 -5.91 30.77 -19.31
CA LEU A 9 -7.05 31.62 -18.91
C LEU A 9 -6.55 32.65 -17.89
N GLU A 10 -6.62 33.93 -18.22
CA GLU A 10 -6.07 35.03 -17.40
C GLU A 10 -7.07 36.16 -17.24
N ASN A 11 -6.88 36.95 -16.18
CA ASN A 11 -7.62 38.17 -15.98
C ASN A 11 -7.07 39.27 -16.90
N ILE A 12 -7.98 39.99 -17.56
CA ILE A 12 -7.67 41.22 -18.31
C ILE A 12 -8.03 42.40 -17.41
N THR A 13 -7.12 43.38 -17.28
CA THR A 13 -7.39 44.62 -16.56
C THR A 13 -7.83 45.69 -17.55
N PHE A 14 -9.01 46.27 -17.33
CA PHE A 14 -9.55 47.33 -18.19
C PHE A 14 -9.22 48.70 -17.62
N ASP A 15 -8.67 49.57 -18.46
CA ASP A 15 -8.48 50.97 -18.13
C ASP A 15 -9.85 51.67 -18.02
N THR A 16 -10.10 52.34 -16.89
CA THR A 16 -11.41 52.90 -16.56
C THR A 16 -11.78 54.14 -17.38
N ALA A 17 -10.80 54.80 -18.01
CA ALA A 17 -11.03 56.02 -18.79
C ALA A 17 -11.21 55.75 -20.29
N SER A 18 -10.44 54.81 -20.85
CA SER A 18 -10.41 54.47 -22.27
C SER A 18 -11.13 53.17 -22.61
N GLY A 19 -11.42 52.33 -21.60
CA GLY A 19 -12.00 51.00 -21.80
C GLY A 19 -11.04 49.97 -22.41
N GLN A 20 -9.76 50.32 -22.60
CA GLN A 20 -8.78 49.40 -23.19
C GLN A 20 -8.37 48.31 -22.19
N GLY A 21 -8.47 47.06 -22.63
CA GLY A 21 -7.97 45.91 -21.89
C GLY A 21 -6.45 45.81 -22.03
N SER A 22 -5.76 45.68 -20.91
CA SER A 22 -4.33 45.38 -20.87
C SER A 22 -4.11 44.06 -20.15
N TYR A 23 -3.06 43.37 -20.59
CA TYR A 23 -2.63 42.10 -20.02
C TYR A 23 -1.11 42.15 -19.84
N VAL A 24 -0.64 41.96 -18.60
CA VAL A 24 0.78 41.86 -18.30
C VAL A 24 1.25 40.45 -18.64
N TYR A 25 1.87 40.29 -19.81
CA TYR A 25 2.45 39.02 -20.23
C TYR A 25 3.65 38.67 -19.35
N THR A 26 3.43 37.80 -18.36
CA THR A 26 4.51 37.08 -17.70
C THR A 26 4.75 35.79 -18.48
N PRO A 27 5.94 35.52 -19.05
CA PRO A 27 6.20 34.27 -19.77
C PRO A 27 5.84 33.07 -18.90
N ALA A 28 5.20 32.06 -19.49
CA ALA A 28 5.03 30.79 -18.80
C ALA A 28 6.44 30.24 -18.54
N VAL A 29 6.80 30.09 -17.27
CA VAL A 29 8.05 29.41 -16.92
C VAL A 29 7.82 27.95 -17.28
N GLU A 30 8.52 27.47 -18.31
CA GLU A 30 8.47 26.05 -18.64
C GLU A 30 8.92 25.25 -17.40
N PRO A 31 8.20 24.18 -17.04
CA PRO A 31 8.64 23.27 -16.00
C PRO A 31 10.10 22.87 -16.22
N PRO A 32 10.93 22.79 -15.16
CA PRO A 32 12.31 22.40 -15.32
C PRO A 32 12.41 20.97 -15.87
N ASP A 33 13.40 20.70 -16.73
CA ASP A 33 13.60 19.37 -17.35
C ASP A 33 13.83 18.26 -16.32
N SER A 34 14.43 18.62 -15.18
CA SER A 34 14.79 17.71 -14.08
C SER A 34 14.31 18.23 -12.73
N GLN A 35 14.24 17.32 -11.76
CA GLN A 35 13.71 17.60 -10.44
C GLN A 35 14.51 18.68 -9.70
N THR A 36 13.88 19.78 -9.32
CA THR A 36 14.55 20.89 -8.61
C THR A 36 14.39 20.81 -7.09
N GLN A 37 13.33 20.20 -6.56
CA GLN A 37 13.04 20.07 -5.13
C GLN A 37 12.92 18.61 -4.70
N THR A 38 13.25 18.31 -3.45
CA THR A 38 13.21 16.95 -2.88
C THR A 38 12.13 16.78 -1.82
N GLU A 39 11.64 17.87 -1.23
CA GLU A 39 10.67 17.86 -0.14
C GLU A 39 9.32 18.39 -0.65
N PHE A 40 8.26 17.61 -0.48
CA PHE A 40 6.92 17.94 -0.93
C PHE A 40 5.93 17.89 0.23
N THR A 41 5.00 18.83 0.28
CA THR A 41 3.94 18.87 1.30
C THR A 41 2.54 18.59 0.74
N THR A 42 2.45 18.40 -0.57
CA THR A 42 1.19 18.17 -1.31
C THR A 42 1.06 16.71 -1.66
N ALA A 43 -0.12 16.12 -1.49
CA ALA A 43 -0.37 14.74 -1.89
C ALA A 43 -0.28 14.56 -3.41
N ILE A 44 0.00 13.34 -3.86
CA ILE A 44 -0.06 12.98 -5.28
C ILE A 44 -1.41 12.33 -5.55
N THR A 45 -2.19 12.90 -6.46
CA THR A 45 -3.55 12.43 -6.79
C THR A 45 -3.72 12.08 -8.27
N GLY A 46 -2.77 12.51 -9.11
CA GLY A 46 -2.90 12.43 -10.57
C GLY A 46 -3.64 13.63 -11.18
N ASP A 47 -4.29 14.45 -10.37
CA ASP A 47 -4.96 15.68 -10.81
C ASP A 47 -3.94 16.78 -11.09
N GLU A 48 -4.03 17.40 -12.26
CA GLU A 48 -3.03 18.36 -12.73
C GLU A 48 -3.02 19.65 -11.90
N VAL A 49 -4.18 20.10 -11.42
CA VAL A 49 -4.30 21.34 -10.65
C VAL A 49 -3.83 21.11 -9.22
N HIS A 50 -4.27 20.02 -8.60
CA HIS A 50 -3.84 19.63 -7.26
C HIS A 50 -2.32 19.36 -7.21
N ASP A 51 -1.79 18.65 -8.20
CA ASP A 51 -0.40 18.22 -8.22
C ASP A 51 0.54 19.24 -8.89
N ALA A 52 0.11 20.50 -9.02
CA ALA A 52 0.90 21.61 -9.58
C ALA A 52 2.31 21.74 -8.97
N PRO A 53 2.57 21.51 -7.66
CA PRO A 53 3.92 21.52 -7.10
C PRO A 53 4.88 20.51 -7.77
N TYR A 54 4.37 19.36 -8.21
CA TYR A 54 5.18 18.36 -8.91
C TYR A 54 5.47 18.76 -10.36
N VAL A 55 4.56 19.49 -11.01
CA VAL A 55 4.80 20.08 -12.34
C VAL A 55 5.87 21.17 -12.22
N ASN A 56 5.70 22.10 -11.28
CA ASN A 56 6.59 23.25 -11.10
C ASN A 56 8.03 22.86 -10.72
N THR A 57 8.22 21.64 -10.23
CA THR A 57 9.53 21.12 -9.83
C THR A 57 10.11 20.12 -10.83
N GLY A 58 9.43 19.86 -11.95
CA GLY A 58 9.90 18.95 -13.00
C GLY A 58 9.70 17.47 -12.70
N VAL A 59 8.97 17.10 -11.64
CA VAL A 59 8.65 15.70 -11.31
C VAL A 59 7.50 15.18 -12.17
N ARG A 60 6.37 15.89 -12.21
CA ARG A 60 5.21 15.49 -13.03
C ARG A 60 5.40 15.96 -14.46
N LYS A 61 5.33 15.02 -15.41
CA LYS A 61 5.49 15.26 -16.84
C LYS A 61 4.14 15.55 -17.50
N ALA A 62 4.18 16.11 -18.71
CA ALA A 62 2.98 16.50 -19.47
C ALA A 62 2.05 15.31 -19.79
N ASP A 63 2.59 14.10 -19.85
CA ASP A 63 1.82 12.86 -20.04
C ASP A 63 1.24 12.27 -18.74
N GLY A 64 1.40 12.96 -17.62
CA GLY A 64 0.86 12.57 -16.31
C GLY A 64 1.74 11.62 -15.50
N ARG A 65 2.91 11.18 -16.01
CA ARG A 65 3.87 10.39 -15.23
C ARG A 65 4.61 11.25 -14.21
N TYR A 66 4.97 10.65 -13.08
CA TYR A 66 5.83 11.27 -12.07
C TYR A 66 7.21 10.63 -12.18
N ILE A 67 8.25 11.43 -12.42
CA ILE A 67 9.63 10.94 -12.53
C ILE A 67 10.46 11.64 -11.46
N PHE A 68 10.74 10.91 -10.40
CA PHE A 68 11.67 11.35 -9.36
C PHE A 68 13.09 11.02 -9.83
N THR A 69 13.94 12.04 -9.85
CA THR A 69 15.36 11.93 -10.24
C THR A 69 16.30 12.21 -9.06
N LYS A 70 15.73 12.55 -7.90
CA LYS A 70 16.42 12.73 -6.63
C LYS A 70 15.70 11.96 -5.53
N ASP A 71 16.44 11.59 -4.48
CA ASP A 71 15.83 11.10 -3.25
C ASP A 71 14.87 12.16 -2.72
N SER A 72 13.67 11.73 -2.33
CA SER A 72 12.57 12.65 -2.05
C SER A 72 11.76 12.26 -0.83
N THR A 73 11.15 13.25 -0.21
CA THR A 73 10.24 13.09 0.92
C THR A 73 8.91 13.75 0.60
N ILE A 74 7.81 13.07 0.89
CA ILE A 74 6.45 13.58 0.80
C ILE A 74 5.89 13.59 2.22
N THR A 75 5.67 14.79 2.77
CA THR A 75 5.10 14.99 4.11
C THR A 75 3.78 15.75 4.00
N THR A 76 2.67 15.02 3.91
CA THR A 76 1.36 15.62 3.59
C THR A 76 0.49 15.78 4.82
N GLY A 77 -0.36 16.80 4.77
CA GLY A 77 -1.49 16.94 5.68
C GLY A 77 -2.66 16.04 5.26
N LYS A 78 -3.87 16.54 5.52
CA LYS A 78 -5.12 15.86 5.22
C LYS A 78 -5.51 16.08 3.76
N ASP A 79 -5.47 15.02 2.95
CA ASP A 79 -5.96 15.01 1.57
C ASP A 79 -6.98 13.89 1.39
N LEU A 80 -8.26 14.25 1.35
CA LEU A 80 -9.37 13.30 1.48
C LEU A 80 -9.77 12.68 0.15
N ILE A 81 -9.85 11.36 0.15
CA ILE A 81 -10.42 10.56 -0.94
C ILE A 81 -11.52 9.65 -0.42
N SER A 82 -12.46 9.30 -1.29
CA SER A 82 -13.43 8.24 -1.00
C SER A 82 -12.70 6.91 -0.83
N ALA A 83 -12.89 6.26 0.33
CA ALA A 83 -12.21 5.01 0.69
C ALA A 83 -12.83 3.75 0.07
N GLY A 84 -13.92 3.89 -0.70
CA GLY A 84 -14.65 2.77 -1.29
C GLY A 84 -15.65 2.13 -0.33
N ALA A 85 -16.13 0.93 -0.69
CA ALA A 85 -17.18 0.25 0.05
C ALA A 85 -16.84 0.08 1.54
N TRP A 86 -17.86 0.23 2.40
CA TRP A 86 -17.80 0.01 3.86
C TRP A 86 -16.93 0.98 4.66
N MET A 87 -16.41 2.04 4.02
CA MET A 87 -15.55 3.03 4.68
C MET A 87 -15.95 4.45 4.31
N SER A 88 -15.85 5.35 5.30
CA SER A 88 -15.86 6.79 5.07
C SER A 88 -14.53 7.25 4.49
N ASP A 89 -14.46 8.52 4.07
CA ASP A 89 -13.26 9.11 3.48
C ASP A 89 -12.00 8.90 4.34
N ILE A 90 -10.88 8.74 3.64
CA ILE A 90 -9.54 8.55 4.21
C ILE A 90 -8.61 9.64 3.67
N SER A 91 -7.61 10.01 4.46
CA SER A 91 -6.47 10.79 3.96
C SER A 91 -5.48 9.88 3.24
N ALA A 92 -4.91 10.32 2.11
CA ALA A 92 -3.85 9.59 1.40
C ALA A 92 -2.73 10.53 0.93
N ALA A 93 -1.47 10.15 1.13
CA ALA A 93 -0.34 10.94 0.62
C ALA A 93 -0.08 10.71 -0.87
N ILE A 94 -0.36 9.50 -1.36
CA ILE A 94 -0.34 9.13 -2.77
C ILE A 94 -1.61 8.34 -3.07
N SER A 95 -2.37 8.73 -4.08
CA SER A 95 -3.61 8.03 -4.41
C SER A 95 -3.99 7.97 -5.88
N SER A 96 -4.67 6.88 -6.23
CA SER A 96 -5.51 6.82 -7.43
C SER A 96 -6.87 6.23 -7.03
N ALA A 97 -7.91 7.06 -7.03
CA ALA A 97 -9.23 6.72 -6.51
C ALA A 97 -10.35 6.99 -7.52
N ASN A 98 -11.16 5.96 -7.80
CA ASN A 98 -12.40 6.00 -8.59
C ASN A 98 -12.31 6.68 -9.96
N ASN A 99 -11.13 6.66 -10.59
CA ASN A 99 -10.88 7.33 -11.86
C ASN A 99 -10.58 6.35 -13.01
N GLY A 100 -10.40 5.06 -12.71
CA GLY A 100 -10.05 4.04 -13.70
C GLY A 100 -8.69 4.25 -14.36
N LYS A 101 -7.80 5.03 -13.74
CA LYS A 101 -6.49 5.40 -14.25
C LYS A 101 -5.38 4.76 -13.42
N THR A 102 -4.25 4.55 -14.09
CA THR A 102 -2.98 4.23 -13.42
C THR A 102 -2.24 5.52 -13.11
N LEU A 103 -1.85 5.70 -11.85
CA LEU A 103 -0.87 6.69 -11.41
C LEU A 103 0.52 6.03 -11.50
N ASP A 104 1.30 6.43 -12.49
CA ASP A 104 2.64 5.91 -12.74
C ASP A 104 3.72 6.79 -12.11
N ILE A 105 4.45 6.23 -11.14
CA ILE A 105 5.58 6.85 -10.45
C ILE A 105 6.84 6.08 -10.80
N ASP A 106 7.79 6.76 -11.44
CA ASP A 106 9.14 6.27 -11.70
C ASP A 106 10.10 6.89 -10.69
N LEU A 107 10.74 6.06 -9.85
CA LEU A 107 11.71 6.54 -8.88
C LEU A 107 13.12 6.65 -9.45
N SER A 108 13.40 6.19 -10.67
CA SER A 108 14.73 6.26 -11.30
C SER A 108 15.87 5.72 -10.40
N GLY A 109 15.59 4.72 -9.57
CA GLY A 109 16.51 4.15 -8.58
C GLY A 109 16.73 5.01 -7.33
N LYS A 110 15.89 6.02 -7.08
CA LYS A 110 15.94 6.93 -5.94
C LYS A 110 15.06 6.51 -4.79
N ASN A 111 15.40 6.99 -3.61
CA ASN A 111 14.67 6.71 -2.39
C ASN A 111 13.44 7.61 -2.28
N LEU A 112 12.36 7.07 -1.73
CA LEU A 112 11.14 7.81 -1.45
C LEU A 112 10.72 7.61 0.00
N ALA A 113 10.62 8.70 0.75
CA ALA A 113 10.01 8.72 2.07
C ALA A 113 8.61 9.34 1.99
N VAL A 114 7.61 8.71 2.62
CA VAL A 114 6.24 9.20 2.69
C VAL A 114 5.82 9.24 4.16
N ASN A 115 5.51 10.43 4.65
CA ASN A 115 5.09 10.68 6.02
C ASN A 115 3.71 11.34 6.01
N THR A 116 2.75 10.74 6.69
CA THR A 116 1.43 11.35 6.83
C THR A 116 0.87 11.13 8.22
N LYS A 117 0.36 12.22 8.79
CA LYS A 117 -0.21 12.23 10.13
C LYS A 117 -1.43 13.12 10.14
N THR A 118 -2.59 12.56 10.45
CA THR A 118 -3.84 13.31 10.48
C THR A 118 -4.72 12.90 11.65
N ASP A 119 -5.78 13.67 11.89
CA ASP A 119 -6.88 13.41 12.82
C ASP A 119 -8.05 12.64 12.18
N VAL A 120 -7.83 11.99 11.02
CA VAL A 120 -8.82 11.14 10.34
C VAL A 120 -8.23 9.76 10.06
N SER A 121 -8.99 8.87 9.42
CA SER A 121 -8.44 7.65 8.84
C SER A 121 -7.32 8.00 7.85
N THR A 122 -6.14 7.42 8.01
CA THR A 122 -4.91 7.91 7.38
C THR A 122 -4.19 6.79 6.64
N THR A 123 -3.79 7.07 5.39
CA THR A 123 -3.06 6.12 4.57
C THR A 123 -1.86 6.75 3.89
N GLY A 124 -0.78 5.99 3.72
CA GLY A 124 0.36 6.43 2.92
C GLY A 124 0.03 6.41 1.44
N ILE A 125 -0.13 5.21 0.89
CA ILE A 125 -0.48 4.98 -0.52
C ILE A 125 -1.83 4.27 -0.60
N SER A 126 -2.76 4.83 -1.36
CA SER A 126 -4.09 4.27 -1.55
C SER A 126 -4.46 4.06 -3.02
N SER A 127 -5.11 2.94 -3.34
CA SER A 127 -5.80 2.80 -4.63
C SER A 127 -7.21 2.25 -4.47
N ILE A 128 -8.20 3.00 -4.95
CA ILE A 128 -9.61 2.73 -4.70
C ILE A 128 -10.37 2.60 -6.03
N GLY A 129 -11.21 1.58 -6.13
CA GLY A 129 -12.15 1.42 -7.23
C GLY A 129 -11.57 0.67 -8.42
N LYS A 130 -12.48 0.08 -9.20
CA LYS A 130 -12.17 -0.74 -10.37
C LYS A 130 -11.24 -0.02 -11.35
N ASN A 131 -10.17 -0.69 -11.77
CA ASN A 131 -9.17 -0.22 -12.72
C ASN A 131 -8.33 0.99 -12.26
N SER A 132 -8.53 1.49 -11.03
CA SER A 132 -7.58 2.42 -10.43
C SER A 132 -6.32 1.66 -10.02
N LYS A 133 -5.15 2.25 -10.29
CA LYS A 133 -3.87 1.66 -9.89
C LYS A 133 -2.89 2.72 -9.45
N VAL A 134 -2.09 2.43 -8.43
CA VAL A 134 -0.81 3.11 -8.18
C VAL A 134 0.32 2.15 -8.57
N ASN A 135 1.22 2.59 -9.43
CA ASN A 135 2.32 1.78 -9.94
C ASN A 135 3.64 2.51 -9.69
N ILE A 136 4.48 1.96 -8.81
CA ILE A 136 5.79 2.49 -8.47
C ILE A 136 6.86 1.59 -9.10
N LYS A 137 7.68 2.16 -9.99
CA LYS A 137 8.72 1.45 -10.73
C LYS A 137 10.11 2.01 -10.48
N ASN A 138 11.11 1.20 -10.82
CA ASN A 138 12.53 1.52 -10.65
C ASN A 138 12.84 2.00 -9.23
N ALA A 139 12.32 1.29 -8.22
CA ALA A 139 12.40 1.74 -6.84
C ALA A 139 13.86 1.72 -6.32
N GLY A 140 14.24 2.77 -5.58
CA GLY A 140 15.23 2.66 -4.50
C GLY A 140 14.58 2.11 -3.23
N ALA A 141 15.12 2.47 -2.06
CA ALA A 141 14.44 2.20 -0.79
C ALA A 141 13.17 3.07 -0.66
N ILE A 142 12.11 2.50 -0.11
CA ILE A 142 10.87 3.22 0.14
C ILE A 142 10.54 3.11 1.62
N SER A 143 10.28 4.24 2.29
CA SER A 143 9.78 4.27 3.67
C SER A 143 8.44 4.97 3.76
N ILE A 144 7.46 4.34 4.41
CA ILE A 144 6.12 4.91 4.58
C ILE A 144 5.72 4.84 6.05
N ASP A 145 5.43 5.99 6.63
CA ASP A 145 4.92 6.17 7.98
C ASP A 145 3.55 6.85 7.93
N ALA A 146 2.51 6.13 8.36
CA ALA A 146 1.13 6.62 8.42
C ALA A 146 0.60 6.64 9.85
N GLU A 147 0.06 7.77 10.31
CA GLU A 147 -0.46 7.93 11.67
C GLU A 147 -1.85 8.58 11.70
N SER A 148 -2.79 7.94 12.43
CA SER A 148 -4.04 8.61 12.85
C SER A 148 -4.01 9.01 14.32
N ALA A 149 -4.20 10.30 14.59
CA ALA A 149 -4.24 10.86 15.94
C ALA A 149 -5.61 10.76 16.63
N ALA A 150 -6.67 10.36 15.90
CA ALA A 150 -8.05 10.36 16.41
C ALA A 150 -8.78 9.03 16.16
N GLY A 151 -8.05 7.91 16.22
CA GLY A 151 -8.62 6.56 16.16
C GLY A 151 -9.14 6.14 14.78
N GLY A 152 -8.75 6.83 13.71
CA GLY A 152 -9.13 6.49 12.34
C GLY A 152 -8.49 5.18 11.85
N GLN A 153 -9.09 4.58 10.83
CA GLN A 153 -8.51 3.42 10.15
C GLN A 153 -7.16 3.82 9.53
N THR A 154 -6.09 3.06 9.80
CA THR A 154 -4.74 3.47 9.40
C THR A 154 -3.97 2.34 8.72
N ALA A 155 -3.32 2.65 7.61
CA ALA A 155 -2.46 1.72 6.86
C ALA A 155 -1.40 2.45 6.04
N ALA A 156 -0.19 1.92 5.91
CA ALA A 156 0.82 2.46 5.02
C ALA A 156 0.43 2.23 3.55
N LEU A 157 -0.11 1.05 3.25
CA LEU A 157 -0.67 0.70 1.95
C LEU A 157 -2.13 0.26 2.12
N PHE A 158 -3.01 0.84 1.31
CA PHE A 158 -4.43 0.52 1.33
C PHE A 158 -5.03 0.36 -0.07
N VAL A 159 -5.84 -0.69 -0.26
CA VAL A 159 -6.67 -0.80 -1.47
C VAL A 159 -8.09 -1.22 -1.12
N ASN A 160 -9.05 -0.75 -1.92
CA ASN A 160 -10.46 -1.14 -1.79
C ASN A 160 -11.18 -1.15 -3.16
N GLY A 161 -12.29 -1.87 -3.27
CA GLY A 161 -13.21 -1.76 -4.41
C GLY A 161 -12.63 -2.15 -5.77
N GLY A 162 -11.64 -3.04 -5.81
CA GLY A 162 -10.94 -3.42 -7.04
C GLY A 162 -9.76 -2.53 -7.42
N GLY A 163 -9.33 -1.61 -6.56
CA GLY A 163 -8.11 -0.83 -6.74
C GLY A 163 -6.84 -1.69 -6.58
N ALA A 164 -5.74 -1.21 -7.14
CA ALA A 164 -4.48 -1.96 -7.16
C ALA A 164 -3.26 -1.11 -6.79
N ILE A 165 -2.33 -1.68 -6.02
CA ILE A 165 -0.99 -1.11 -5.80
C ILE A 165 0.04 -2.11 -6.32
N HIS A 166 1.01 -1.64 -7.09
CA HIS A 166 2.17 -2.42 -7.50
C HIS A 166 3.46 -1.66 -7.20
N ILE A 167 4.32 -2.24 -6.37
CA ILE A 167 5.64 -1.71 -6.03
C ILE A 167 6.69 -2.65 -6.62
N GLN A 168 7.39 -2.17 -7.64
CA GLN A 168 8.41 -2.92 -8.37
C GLN A 168 9.79 -2.71 -7.74
N ASN A 169 9.95 -3.21 -6.51
CA ASN A 169 11.23 -3.21 -5.79
C ASN A 169 11.97 -4.56 -5.89
N GLY A 170 11.55 -5.43 -6.81
CA GLY A 170 12.20 -6.71 -7.12
C GLY A 170 13.48 -6.57 -7.95
N GLY A 171 14.07 -7.70 -8.38
CA GLY A 171 15.30 -7.73 -9.20
C GLY A 171 16.60 -7.85 -8.37
N SER A 172 17.73 -7.38 -8.90
CA SER A 172 19.02 -7.39 -8.20
C SER A 172 19.08 -6.36 -7.05
N ASN A 173 20.01 -6.52 -6.11
CA ASN A 173 20.25 -5.58 -4.99
C ASN A 173 19.00 -5.32 -4.14
N LEU A 174 18.27 -6.39 -3.78
CA LEU A 174 16.99 -6.28 -3.07
C LEU A 174 17.11 -5.57 -1.72
N GLU A 175 18.21 -5.79 -0.98
CA GLU A 175 18.42 -5.19 0.34
C GLU A 175 18.57 -3.66 0.29
N ASP A 176 18.97 -3.09 -0.85
CA ASP A 176 19.04 -1.63 -1.06
C ASP A 176 17.67 -1.01 -1.38
N LYS A 177 16.65 -1.84 -1.64
CA LYS A 177 15.33 -1.43 -2.14
C LYS A 177 14.18 -1.89 -1.24
N VAL A 178 14.48 -2.19 0.02
CA VAL A 178 13.50 -2.67 0.98
C VAL A 178 12.38 -1.63 1.13
N LEU A 179 11.14 -2.11 1.03
CA LEU A 179 9.96 -1.31 1.37
C LEU A 179 9.72 -1.41 2.89
N LYS A 180 10.04 -0.33 3.61
CA LYS A 180 9.81 -0.20 5.05
C LYS A 180 8.48 0.49 5.30
N VAL A 181 7.56 -0.18 5.99
CA VAL A 181 6.22 0.36 6.25
C VAL A 181 5.88 0.31 7.72
N ARG A 182 5.33 1.41 8.23
CA ARG A 182 4.85 1.56 9.60
C ARG A 182 3.49 2.22 9.59
N SER A 183 2.65 1.83 10.54
CA SER A 183 1.39 2.50 10.79
C SER A 183 1.13 2.57 12.27
N ASN A 184 0.53 3.67 12.72
CA ASN A 184 0.28 3.88 14.14
C ASN A 184 -1.04 4.62 14.36
N GLY A 185 -1.72 4.36 15.46
CA GLY A 185 -2.97 5.06 15.74
C GLY A 185 -3.40 4.96 17.19
N THR A 186 -4.14 5.97 17.66
CA THR A 186 -4.66 6.01 19.03
C THR A 186 -5.71 4.94 19.33
N ALA A 187 -6.28 4.32 18.29
CA ALA A 187 -7.09 3.10 18.39
C ALA A 187 -6.37 1.96 17.66
N LYS A 188 -5.52 1.20 18.36
CA LYS A 188 -4.66 0.19 17.71
C LYS A 188 -5.42 -0.83 16.87
N THR A 189 -6.63 -1.22 17.28
CA THR A 189 -7.48 -2.19 16.57
C THR A 189 -7.91 -1.72 15.18
N ASN A 190 -7.81 -0.42 14.90
CA ASN A 190 -8.14 0.19 13.61
C ASN A 190 -6.93 0.25 12.66
N VAL A 191 -5.78 -0.25 13.09
CA VAL A 191 -4.50 -0.12 12.39
C VAL A 191 -4.05 -1.47 11.87
N ALA A 192 -3.93 -1.56 10.55
CA ALA A 192 -3.29 -2.65 9.84
C ALA A 192 -2.25 -2.07 8.88
N VAL A 193 -0.97 -2.42 9.02
CA VAL A 193 0.12 -1.71 8.32
C VAL A 193 -0.01 -1.82 6.80
N ILE A 194 -0.34 -3.00 6.28
CA ILE A 194 -0.75 -3.21 4.90
C ILE A 194 -2.16 -3.79 4.91
N LYS A 195 -3.11 -3.15 4.22
CA LYS A 195 -4.50 -3.58 4.20
C LYS A 195 -5.11 -3.59 2.81
N SER A 196 -5.80 -4.67 2.46
CA SER A 196 -6.61 -4.74 1.26
C SER A 196 -8.04 -5.16 1.59
N MET A 197 -9.00 -4.50 0.95
CA MET A 197 -10.43 -4.77 1.06
C MET A 197 -11.04 -4.82 -0.35
N ASN A 198 -12.26 -5.36 -0.50
CA ASN A 198 -12.91 -5.40 -1.81
C ASN A 198 -14.33 -4.84 -1.81
N GLY A 199 -15.30 -5.51 -1.18
CA GLY A 199 -16.66 -4.97 -1.01
C GLY A 199 -17.47 -4.73 -2.29
N VAL A 200 -16.96 -5.13 -3.46
CA VAL A 200 -17.54 -4.83 -4.78
C VAL A 200 -17.54 -6.08 -5.66
N ASN A 201 -18.70 -6.43 -6.20
CA ASN A 201 -18.85 -7.59 -7.08
C ASN A 201 -18.10 -7.45 -8.41
N GLY A 202 -17.57 -8.57 -8.92
CA GLY A 202 -16.93 -8.65 -10.23
C GLY A 202 -15.52 -8.05 -10.31
N VAL A 203 -14.91 -7.71 -9.17
CA VAL A 203 -13.54 -7.20 -9.05
C VAL A 203 -12.83 -7.83 -7.85
N GLU A 204 -11.49 -7.75 -7.83
CA GLU A 204 -10.65 -8.12 -6.71
C GLU A 204 -9.56 -7.06 -6.53
N ALA A 205 -9.55 -6.38 -5.38
CA ALA A 205 -8.48 -5.44 -5.05
C ALA A 205 -7.19 -6.20 -4.76
N ASN A 206 -6.04 -5.60 -5.10
CA ASN A 206 -4.76 -6.26 -4.90
C ASN A 206 -3.60 -5.32 -4.55
N ILE A 207 -2.67 -5.83 -3.75
CA ILE A 207 -1.37 -5.20 -3.49
C ILE A 207 -0.30 -6.20 -3.92
N THR A 208 0.62 -5.78 -4.79
CA THR A 208 1.77 -6.56 -5.24
C THR A 208 3.06 -5.82 -4.91
N ILE A 209 3.97 -6.47 -4.19
CA ILE A 209 5.29 -5.97 -3.86
C ILE A 209 6.30 -7.01 -4.34
N ASP A 210 7.07 -6.67 -5.37
CA ASP A 210 7.92 -7.65 -6.08
C ASP A 210 9.12 -8.11 -5.24
N GLY A 211 9.61 -7.26 -4.34
CA GLY A 211 10.84 -7.46 -3.58
C GLY A 211 10.62 -7.60 -2.08
N LEU A 212 11.60 -7.11 -1.32
CA LEU A 212 11.65 -7.26 0.13
C LEU A 212 10.83 -6.16 0.84
N VAL A 213 10.21 -6.55 1.94
CA VAL A 213 9.55 -5.62 2.88
C VAL A 213 10.19 -5.67 4.26
N ASP A 214 10.04 -4.59 5.02
CA ASP A 214 10.14 -4.58 6.47
C ASP A 214 8.83 -4.01 7.02
N VAL A 215 7.88 -4.88 7.33
CA VAL A 215 6.57 -4.55 7.90
C VAL A 215 6.63 -4.78 9.40
N LEU A 216 6.25 -3.76 10.17
CA LEU A 216 6.20 -3.84 11.63
C LEU A 216 4.87 -3.29 12.15
N ALA A 217 4.06 -4.17 12.72
CA ALA A 217 2.99 -3.81 13.63
C ALA A 217 3.50 -3.88 15.07
N ASP A 218 3.64 -2.72 15.70
CA ASP A 218 3.99 -2.61 17.12
C ASP A 218 2.74 -2.28 17.91
N GLY A 219 2.28 -3.22 18.74
CA GLY A 219 1.06 -3.06 19.53
C GLY A 219 1.24 -2.34 20.86
N ASN A 220 2.42 -1.80 21.16
CA ASN A 220 2.76 -1.18 22.44
C ASN A 220 2.11 0.20 22.64
N ASP A 221 0.78 0.22 22.75
CA ASP A 221 0.00 1.43 23.02
C ASP A 221 0.31 2.06 24.39
N ALA A 222 0.82 1.29 25.34
CA ALA A 222 1.29 1.80 26.63
C ALA A 222 2.50 2.74 26.52
N ALA A 223 3.35 2.60 25.50
CA ALA A 223 4.57 3.41 25.38
C ALA A 223 4.34 4.83 24.88
N ASN A 224 3.39 5.04 23.95
CA ASN A 224 3.16 6.34 23.32
C ASN A 224 1.67 6.68 23.07
N GLY A 225 0.75 5.90 23.65
CA GLY A 225 -0.70 6.05 23.47
C GLY A 225 -1.22 5.59 22.11
N LYS A 226 -0.42 4.87 21.32
CA LYS A 226 -0.75 4.44 19.96
C LYS A 226 -0.17 3.07 19.65
N GLY A 227 -0.81 2.31 18.77
CA GLY A 227 -0.24 1.06 18.29
C GLY A 227 -0.80 0.61 16.94
N ALA A 228 -0.29 -0.53 16.49
CA ALA A 228 -0.79 -1.30 15.36
C ALA A 228 -1.24 -2.69 15.80
N ASN A 229 -2.37 -3.16 15.27
CA ASN A 229 -2.91 -4.47 15.65
C ASN A 229 -2.57 -5.57 14.64
N GLU A 230 -2.45 -5.23 13.36
CA GLU A 230 -2.19 -6.19 12.28
C GLU A 230 -1.02 -5.69 11.41
N ALA A 231 -0.09 -6.56 11.02
CA ALA A 231 0.96 -6.17 10.06
C ALA A 231 0.45 -6.26 8.61
N VAL A 232 -0.15 -7.37 8.21
CA VAL A 232 -0.75 -7.54 6.86
C VAL A 232 -2.17 -8.08 7.00
N SER A 233 -3.14 -7.46 6.33
CA SER A 233 -4.57 -7.80 6.44
C SER A 233 -5.26 -7.82 5.08
N ALA A 234 -5.70 -8.98 4.62
CA ALA A 234 -6.42 -9.15 3.34
C ALA A 234 -7.87 -9.58 3.57
N VAL A 235 -8.82 -8.75 3.11
CA VAL A 235 -10.27 -9.01 3.20
C VAL A 235 -10.83 -9.18 1.80
N ALA A 236 -11.21 -10.41 1.43
CA ALA A 236 -11.77 -10.75 0.11
C ALA A 236 -11.00 -10.15 -1.08
N SER A 237 -9.68 -10.11 -0.94
CA SER A 237 -8.71 -9.40 -1.77
C SER A 237 -7.36 -10.11 -1.67
N LYS A 238 -6.38 -9.67 -2.46
CA LYS A 238 -5.10 -10.36 -2.60
C LYS A 238 -3.90 -9.48 -2.26
N ILE A 239 -2.98 -9.99 -1.47
CA ILE A 239 -1.69 -9.36 -1.18
C ILE A 239 -0.57 -10.33 -1.54
N ASP A 240 0.33 -9.90 -2.41
CA ASP A 240 1.49 -10.64 -2.87
C ASP A 240 2.77 -9.89 -2.48
N ILE A 241 3.67 -10.54 -1.74
CA ILE A 241 4.92 -9.94 -1.23
C ILE A 241 6.10 -10.85 -1.54
N GLY A 242 7.15 -10.31 -2.16
CA GLY A 242 8.31 -11.05 -2.64
C GLY A 242 9.20 -11.65 -1.54
N GLY A 243 9.23 -11.08 -0.34
CA GLY A 243 10.00 -11.57 0.80
C GLY A 243 10.30 -10.47 1.81
N GLY A 244 11.25 -10.69 2.71
CA GLY A 244 11.67 -9.72 3.72
C GLY A 244 11.21 -10.11 5.12
N SER A 245 10.67 -9.16 5.88
CA SER A 245 10.24 -9.33 7.26
C SER A 245 8.82 -8.80 7.48
N ILE A 246 7.97 -9.61 8.12
CA ILE A 246 6.65 -9.22 8.62
C ILE A 246 6.62 -9.53 10.11
N ARG A 247 6.45 -8.51 10.95
CA ARG A 247 6.50 -8.65 12.40
C ARG A 247 5.29 -8.01 13.06
N ALA A 248 4.64 -8.76 13.94
CA ALA A 248 3.67 -8.28 14.90
C ALA A 248 4.22 -8.54 16.31
N ILE A 249 4.53 -7.47 17.03
CA ILE A 249 5.22 -7.53 18.32
C ILE A 249 4.48 -6.71 19.38
N ASN A 250 4.91 -6.88 20.64
CA ASN A 250 4.47 -6.08 21.78
C ASN A 250 2.95 -5.96 21.92
N GLY A 251 2.21 -7.05 21.70
CA GLY A 251 0.75 -7.07 21.84
C GLY A 251 -0.04 -6.68 20.58
N ALA A 252 0.63 -6.57 19.43
CA ALA A 252 -0.04 -6.68 18.13
C ALA A 252 -0.64 -8.08 17.97
N TRP A 253 -1.81 -8.17 17.34
CA TRP A 253 -2.59 -9.41 17.29
C TRP A 253 -2.12 -10.38 16.21
N ALA A 254 -1.86 -9.90 14.99
CA ALA A 254 -1.53 -10.77 13.87
C ALA A 254 -0.40 -10.21 12.99
N ALA A 255 0.55 -11.06 12.65
CA ALA A 255 1.53 -10.78 11.60
C ALA A 255 0.84 -10.80 10.24
N ILE A 256 0.02 -11.82 9.99
CA ILE A 256 -0.75 -11.95 8.75
C ILE A 256 -2.17 -12.35 9.11
N ARG A 257 -3.13 -11.60 8.58
CA ARG A 257 -4.55 -11.92 8.66
C ARG A 257 -5.16 -11.97 7.27
N ALA A 258 -5.94 -13.00 6.99
CA ALA A 258 -6.64 -13.13 5.71
C ALA A 258 -8.01 -13.76 5.89
N TYR A 259 -9.08 -13.13 5.40
CA TYR A 259 -10.43 -13.67 5.52
C TYR A 259 -11.36 -13.17 4.40
N GLY A 260 -12.56 -13.74 4.32
CA GLY A 260 -13.54 -13.41 3.30
C GLY A 260 -14.42 -12.22 3.66
N GLU A 261 -15.45 -12.01 2.86
CA GLU A 261 -16.56 -11.11 3.17
C GLU A 261 -17.90 -11.71 2.71
N PHE A 262 -19.00 -10.98 2.95
CA PHE A 262 -20.34 -11.39 2.54
C PHE A 262 -20.75 -10.94 1.13
N VAL A 263 -20.08 -9.94 0.55
CA VAL A 263 -20.47 -9.35 -0.75
C VAL A 263 -20.03 -10.21 -1.92
N THR A 264 -18.82 -10.77 -1.85
CA THR A 264 -18.17 -11.48 -2.96
C THR A 264 -17.78 -12.91 -2.58
N GLN A 265 -17.40 -13.71 -3.58
CA GLN A 265 -16.85 -15.05 -3.36
C GLN A 265 -15.31 -15.06 -3.26
N ASN A 266 -14.68 -13.89 -3.28
CA ASN A 266 -13.23 -13.77 -3.20
C ASN A 266 -12.72 -14.29 -1.86
N TYR A 267 -11.55 -14.91 -1.90
CA TYR A 267 -10.81 -15.25 -0.69
C TYR A 267 -10.01 -14.04 -0.24
N GLY A 268 -9.83 -13.87 1.07
CA GLY A 268 -8.71 -13.09 1.57
C GLY A 268 -7.45 -13.91 1.33
N THR A 269 -6.52 -13.40 0.53
CA THR A 269 -5.32 -14.14 0.13
C THR A 269 -4.07 -13.33 0.46
N VAL A 270 -3.13 -13.92 1.20
CA VAL A 270 -1.79 -13.37 1.40
C VAL A 270 -0.75 -14.40 0.96
N ASN A 271 0.14 -14.00 0.05
CA ASN A 271 1.25 -14.80 -0.43
C ASN A 271 2.56 -14.09 -0.07
N PHE A 272 3.40 -14.74 0.72
CA PHE A 272 4.68 -14.19 1.16
C PHE A 272 5.83 -15.09 0.72
N ASN A 273 6.65 -14.61 -0.22
CA ASN A 273 7.79 -15.32 -0.79
C ASN A 273 7.44 -16.71 -1.33
N VAL A 274 6.45 -16.80 -2.23
CA VAL A 274 6.03 -18.08 -2.83
C VAL A 274 6.13 -18.06 -4.34
N THR A 275 6.38 -19.22 -4.94
CA THR A 275 6.12 -19.46 -6.36
C THR A 275 4.63 -19.77 -6.56
N LYS A 276 4.13 -19.54 -7.77
CA LYS A 276 2.72 -19.80 -8.12
C LYS A 276 2.61 -20.67 -9.36
N GLY A 277 1.57 -21.48 -9.42
CA GLY A 277 1.15 -22.19 -10.63
C GLY A 277 0.48 -21.27 -11.64
N ALA A 278 0.13 -21.82 -12.80
CA ALA A 278 -0.61 -21.10 -13.84
C ALA A 278 -2.03 -20.68 -13.38
N ASP A 279 -2.57 -21.35 -12.37
CA ASP A 279 -3.85 -21.03 -11.71
C ASP A 279 -3.72 -19.86 -10.70
N GLY A 280 -2.52 -19.33 -10.49
CA GLY A 280 -2.24 -18.26 -9.55
C GLY A 280 -2.17 -18.69 -8.08
N LEU A 281 -2.28 -19.99 -7.80
CA LEU A 281 -2.16 -20.55 -6.45
C LEU A 281 -0.69 -20.82 -6.10
N ALA A 282 -0.35 -20.62 -4.82
CA ALA A 282 1.00 -20.90 -4.33
C ALA A 282 1.32 -22.40 -4.44
N ASN A 283 2.51 -22.73 -4.95
CA ASN A 283 2.94 -24.11 -5.19
C ASN A 283 4.37 -24.41 -4.70
N GLY A 284 4.99 -23.49 -3.99
CA GLY A 284 6.35 -23.65 -3.49
C GLY A 284 6.89 -22.39 -2.82
N ALA A 285 8.02 -22.54 -2.12
CA ALA A 285 8.78 -21.41 -1.62
C ALA A 285 9.46 -20.66 -2.78
N GLY A 286 9.48 -19.34 -2.70
CA GLY A 286 10.25 -18.45 -3.55
C GLY A 286 11.75 -18.58 -3.29
N THR A 287 12.50 -17.50 -3.51
CA THR A 287 13.96 -17.51 -3.38
C THR A 287 14.49 -16.54 -2.34
N ASN A 288 13.65 -15.65 -1.82
CA ASN A 288 14.09 -14.57 -0.93
C ASN A 288 14.11 -15.03 0.53
N ARG A 289 14.81 -14.28 1.38
CA ARG A 289 14.65 -14.42 2.83
C ARG A 289 13.21 -14.05 3.20
N ALA A 290 12.60 -14.83 4.09
CA ALA A 290 11.26 -14.61 4.60
C ALA A 290 11.24 -14.81 6.11
N VAL A 291 11.00 -13.74 6.85
CA VAL A 291 10.91 -13.73 8.31
C VAL A 291 9.49 -13.33 8.70
N VAL A 292 8.84 -14.18 9.48
CA VAL A 292 7.54 -13.90 10.09
C VAL A 292 7.68 -14.00 11.61
N GLU A 293 7.35 -12.93 12.33
CA GLU A 293 7.21 -12.96 13.78
C GLU A 293 5.78 -12.56 14.15
N GLY A 294 5.10 -13.41 14.91
CA GLY A 294 3.70 -13.27 15.28
C GLY A 294 2.78 -14.23 14.54
N ASP A 295 1.50 -14.18 14.93
CA ASP A 295 0.52 -15.18 14.52
C ASP A 295 -0.01 -14.93 13.11
N ILE A 296 -0.33 -16.04 12.43
CA ILE A 296 -1.12 -16.05 11.21
C ILE A 296 -2.55 -16.39 11.59
N VAL A 297 -3.50 -15.59 11.13
CA VAL A 297 -4.93 -15.69 11.46
C VAL A 297 -5.77 -15.75 10.18
N THR A 298 -6.73 -16.67 10.12
CA THR A 298 -7.68 -16.73 9.00
C THR A 298 -9.13 -16.47 9.39
N ASN A 299 -9.35 -16.05 10.63
CA ASN A 299 -10.64 -15.61 11.12
C ASN A 299 -10.97 -14.17 10.70
N GLY A 300 -12.22 -13.95 10.31
CA GLY A 300 -12.86 -12.67 10.46
C GLY A 300 -14.38 -12.77 10.62
N GLY A 301 -14.98 -11.70 11.15
CA GLY A 301 -16.42 -11.64 11.43
C GLY A 301 -17.34 -11.66 10.21
N MET A 302 -16.78 -11.76 8.99
CA MET A 302 -17.51 -11.68 7.72
C MET A 302 -17.34 -12.94 6.84
N GLY A 303 -16.96 -14.08 7.45
CA GLY A 303 -16.79 -15.37 6.78
C GLY A 303 -15.31 -15.79 6.64
N THR A 304 -15.01 -17.04 6.99
CA THR A 304 -13.65 -17.61 6.96
C THR A 304 -13.29 -18.17 5.59
N LYS A 305 -12.86 -17.30 4.67
CA LYS A 305 -12.26 -17.66 3.37
C LYS A 305 -10.82 -17.15 3.27
N GLY A 306 -10.01 -17.46 4.27
CA GLY A 306 -8.61 -17.07 4.35
C GLY A 306 -7.67 -18.07 3.67
N ARG A 307 -6.76 -17.58 2.84
CA ARG A 307 -5.65 -18.35 2.28
C ARG A 307 -4.36 -17.60 2.56
N VAL A 308 -3.49 -18.19 3.37
CA VAL A 308 -2.16 -17.63 3.60
C VAL A 308 -1.12 -18.63 3.12
N SER A 309 -0.19 -18.20 2.29
CA SER A 309 0.91 -19.04 1.82
C SER A 309 2.24 -18.36 2.10
N VAL A 310 3.14 -19.06 2.79
CA VAL A 310 4.45 -18.56 3.19
C VAL A 310 5.53 -19.49 2.67
N GLY A 311 6.49 -18.95 1.93
CA GLY A 311 7.69 -19.69 1.55
C GLY A 311 8.89 -19.26 2.39
N LEU A 312 9.44 -20.19 3.15
CA LEU A 312 10.67 -20.03 3.90
C LEU A 312 11.82 -20.64 3.08
N ALA A 313 12.50 -19.81 2.29
CA ALA A 313 13.39 -20.31 1.23
C ALA A 313 14.88 -20.38 1.56
N THR A 314 15.36 -19.72 2.62
CA THR A 314 16.79 -19.61 2.96
C THR A 314 17.05 -20.08 4.39
N ALA A 315 18.31 -20.28 4.77
CA ALA A 315 18.67 -20.65 6.14
C ALA A 315 18.27 -19.59 7.17
N ASP A 316 18.19 -18.32 6.76
CA ASP A 316 17.74 -17.21 7.60
C ASP A 316 16.20 -17.05 7.62
N SER A 317 15.49 -17.78 6.76
CA SER A 317 14.03 -17.73 6.72
C SER A 317 13.44 -18.50 7.89
N HIS A 318 12.49 -17.88 8.58
CA HIS A 318 11.83 -18.50 9.70
C HIS A 318 10.44 -17.92 9.96
N TRP A 319 9.63 -18.70 10.67
CA TRP A 319 8.42 -18.22 11.29
C TRP A 319 8.43 -18.52 12.79
N ILE A 320 8.26 -17.51 13.62
CA ILE A 320 8.03 -17.66 15.06
C ILE A 320 6.63 -17.12 15.36
N GLY A 321 5.69 -18.02 15.60
CA GLY A 321 4.28 -17.68 15.78
C GLY A 321 3.37 -18.85 15.46
N ASN A 322 2.07 -18.67 15.71
CA ASN A 322 1.09 -19.73 15.62
C ASN A 322 0.18 -19.51 14.41
N TYR A 323 -0.30 -20.60 13.80
CA TYR A 323 -1.55 -20.52 13.06
C TYR A 323 -2.67 -20.66 14.07
N ALA A 324 -3.24 -19.52 14.45
CA ALA A 324 -4.24 -19.41 15.50
C ALA A 324 -5.54 -18.77 14.95
N ASP A 325 -6.61 -18.86 15.75
CA ASP A 325 -7.92 -18.27 15.44
C ASP A 325 -8.45 -18.54 14.00
N THR A 326 -8.99 -19.75 13.81
CA THR A 326 -9.33 -20.31 12.50
C THR A 326 -10.83 -20.37 12.24
N HIS A 327 -11.65 -19.98 13.22
CA HIS A 327 -13.10 -20.12 13.19
C HIS A 327 -13.77 -18.76 13.46
N GLY A 328 -14.56 -18.31 12.49
CA GLY A 328 -15.29 -17.05 12.53
C GLY A 328 -16.80 -17.24 12.39
N TYR A 329 -17.55 -16.17 12.65
CA TYR A 329 -18.99 -16.18 12.43
C TYR A 329 -19.31 -16.36 10.93
N GLY A 330 -20.32 -17.17 10.61
CA GLY A 330 -20.77 -17.38 9.23
C GLY A 330 -19.90 -18.33 8.41
N VAL A 331 -19.16 -19.25 9.02
CA VAL A 331 -18.48 -20.34 8.31
C VAL A 331 -19.49 -21.07 7.41
N THR A 332 -19.31 -21.01 6.09
CA THR A 332 -20.05 -21.88 5.17
C THR A 332 -19.39 -23.25 5.24
N GLN A 333 -20.13 -24.26 5.68
CA GLN A 333 -19.65 -25.63 5.81
C GLN A 333 -19.01 -26.10 4.49
N GLY A 334 -17.72 -26.47 4.52
CA GLY A 334 -16.97 -26.96 3.35
C GLY A 334 -16.00 -25.96 2.69
N GLN A 335 -16.04 -24.67 3.04
CA GLN A 335 -15.02 -23.70 2.63
C GLN A 335 -13.99 -23.53 3.74
N LEU A 336 -12.89 -24.27 3.65
CA LEU A 336 -11.85 -24.28 4.68
C LEU A 336 -10.83 -23.17 4.41
N SER A 337 -10.57 -22.36 5.44
CA SER A 337 -9.38 -21.51 5.45
C SER A 337 -8.14 -22.36 5.62
N ALA A 338 -7.04 -21.97 4.98
CA ALA A 338 -5.81 -22.77 4.97
C ALA A 338 -4.55 -21.91 5.02
N VAL A 339 -3.56 -22.43 5.74
CA VAL A 339 -2.18 -21.95 5.70
C VAL A 339 -1.34 -22.98 4.95
N ASN A 340 -0.61 -22.54 3.92
CA ASN A 340 0.40 -23.35 3.23
C ASN A 340 1.79 -22.84 3.60
N LEU A 341 2.62 -23.69 4.18
CA LEU A 341 3.99 -23.39 4.55
C LEU A 341 4.94 -24.23 3.71
N PHE A 342 5.76 -23.57 2.90
CA PHE A 342 6.79 -24.24 2.10
C PHE A 342 8.16 -23.94 2.71
N MET A 343 8.91 -24.95 3.12
CA MET A 343 10.18 -24.80 3.85
C MET A 343 11.34 -25.43 3.07
N LYS A 344 12.46 -24.71 2.97
CA LYS A 344 13.66 -25.17 2.27
C LYS A 344 14.93 -24.73 3.00
N ASN A 345 16.06 -25.33 2.64
CA ASN A 345 17.40 -24.79 2.94
C ASN A 345 17.68 -24.50 4.42
N GLY A 346 17.16 -25.32 5.33
CA GLY A 346 17.39 -25.17 6.78
C GLY A 346 16.52 -24.12 7.48
N SER A 347 15.53 -23.56 6.78
CA SER A 347 14.51 -22.70 7.39
C SER A 347 13.74 -23.43 8.50
N TYR A 348 13.14 -22.70 9.43
CA TYR A 348 12.36 -23.31 10.52
C TYR A 348 11.07 -22.56 10.86
N TRP A 349 10.14 -23.31 11.46
CA TRP A 349 8.95 -22.76 12.10
C TRP A 349 8.90 -23.18 13.57
N LYS A 350 8.57 -22.24 14.46
CA LYS A 350 8.34 -22.48 15.88
C LYS A 350 6.97 -21.92 16.29
N GLY A 351 6.04 -22.80 16.60
CA GLY A 351 4.69 -22.48 17.08
C GLY A 351 3.77 -23.69 17.03
N PHE A 352 2.46 -23.46 17.05
CA PHE A 352 1.44 -24.50 16.85
C PHE A 352 0.43 -24.08 15.77
N ALA A 353 -0.35 -25.04 15.29
CA ALA A 353 -1.48 -24.80 14.38
C ALA A 353 -2.76 -25.37 14.96
N ASN A 354 -3.85 -24.60 14.92
CA ASN A 354 -5.19 -25.01 15.36
C ASN A 354 -6.22 -25.10 14.21
N GLY A 355 -5.76 -25.04 12.96
CA GLY A 355 -6.58 -25.23 11.76
C GLY A 355 -5.85 -26.00 10.66
N SER A 356 -6.48 -26.10 9.49
CA SER A 356 -5.91 -26.85 8.36
C SER A 356 -4.65 -26.18 7.83
N MET A 357 -3.51 -26.84 8.01
CA MET A 357 -2.21 -26.36 7.58
C MET A 357 -1.51 -27.44 6.76
N LYS A 358 -0.98 -27.03 5.61
CA LYS A 358 -0.14 -27.87 4.76
C LYS A 358 1.31 -27.42 4.93
N VAL A 359 2.21 -28.37 5.20
CA VAL A 359 3.65 -28.13 5.33
C VAL A 359 4.37 -28.97 4.29
N GLU A 360 5.20 -28.35 3.46
CA GLU A 360 5.98 -28.99 2.40
C GLU A 360 7.46 -28.61 2.44
#